data_AF-A0A944VTI7-F1
#
_entry.id   AF-A0A944VTI7-F1
#
_cell.length_a   1.000
_cell.length_b   1.000
_cell.length_c   1.000
_cell.angle_alpha   90.00
_cell.angle_beta   90.00
_cell.angle_gamma   90.00
#
_symmetry.space_group_name_H-M   'P 1'
#
loop_
_entity.id
_entity.type
_entity.pdbx_description
1 polymer ?
#
loop_
_entity_poly.entity_id
_entity_poly.type
_entity_poly.pdbx_seq_one_letter_code
_entity_poly.pdbx_strand_id
1 'polypeptide(L)'
;MPDGTKMASSPLRIIYKLRKMLKILTKNNLRILFISIVSFLFTCNCLFAKEDFKDVPVYKVGDKQKFWTWNLTVMPPEDSELQATCRGVGEYVYVFVSDEVWEVDVFERDIEKIIRTFDRSTPETSIDKDKGMYDVLTETFGIPPDVDNDRRIYFLISQLGEYRGHDFDGYFRFLDELEGKHSNKKEILYLDCEDPSDDYHLGIIAHEFQHLIHWKYDPRETKWVGESLSEVAMILCGYYTDQKHVIKYLNNTDSPLISGRHMVDYRACLLWGTYIYERLGVAFLGNLVQEKASGIKGFQNTLNSMHIEDNFLNIFGDWLVANYVSSNPVKERKFSYRSISLPTTPTIKHFFSLPVSETGTVSGYAVDYLKFSIARAKDKKLRIRFECECPDDFLIKVVKINNDDPSNPRVEDIKLGKPIETFDVSNVGMDCREIVLVVSVLKPAKKPVAYRFSASLIPDVEAN
;
A
#
# COMPACT_ATOMS: atom_id res chain seq x y z
N MET A 1 -6.50 -40.24 -72.02
CA MET A 1 -6.96 -40.13 -70.61
C MET A 1 -5.92 -39.33 -69.85
N PRO A 2 -6.27 -38.56 -68.80
CA PRO A 2 -7.59 -38.17 -68.32
C PRO A 2 -7.76 -36.63 -68.29
N ASP A 3 -8.97 -36.09 -68.39
CA ASP A 3 -9.31 -35.00 -67.48
C ASP A 3 -10.81 -34.93 -67.24
N GLY A 4 -11.18 -35.03 -65.98
CA GLY A 4 -12.52 -35.30 -65.54
C GLY A 4 -12.56 -35.13 -64.03
N THR A 5 -12.45 -33.88 -63.57
CA THR A 5 -12.65 -33.56 -62.15
C THR A 5 -13.37 -32.23 -61.98
N LYS A 6 -14.69 -32.37 -61.82
CA LYS A 6 -15.66 -31.59 -61.04
C LYS A 6 -15.17 -30.27 -60.42
N MET A 7 -15.78 -29.17 -60.88
CA MET A 7 -15.77 -27.83 -60.28
C MET A 7 -16.04 -27.85 -58.76
N ALA A 8 -15.08 -27.36 -57.98
CA ALA A 8 -15.30 -26.89 -56.61
C ALA A 8 -16.17 -25.62 -56.63
N SER A 9 -17.30 -25.64 -55.92
CA SER A 9 -18.14 -24.44 -55.76
C SER A 9 -17.50 -23.47 -54.77
N SER A 10 -17.23 -22.24 -55.20
CA SER A 10 -16.63 -21.21 -54.35
C SER A 10 -17.49 -20.87 -53.11
N PRO A 11 -16.88 -20.46 -51.98
CA PRO A 11 -17.60 -20.06 -50.76
C PRO A 11 -18.66 -18.96 -51.02
N LEU A 12 -18.42 -18.11 -52.02
CA LEU A 12 -19.37 -17.09 -52.50
C LEU A 12 -20.68 -17.69 -53.03
N ARG A 13 -20.66 -18.87 -53.68
CA ARG A 13 -21.89 -19.56 -54.14
C ARG A 13 -22.72 -20.11 -52.99
N ILE A 14 -22.09 -20.55 -51.91
CA ILE A 14 -22.77 -21.07 -50.71
C ILE A 14 -23.44 -19.91 -49.96
N ILE A 15 -22.72 -18.80 -49.77
CA ILE A 15 -23.24 -17.57 -49.14
C ILE A 15 -24.41 -17.00 -49.96
N TYR A 16 -24.32 -17.03 -51.29
CA TYR A 16 -25.40 -16.57 -52.17
C TYR A 16 -26.65 -17.47 -52.08
N LYS A 17 -26.50 -18.80 -52.03
CA LYS A 17 -27.61 -19.73 -51.82
C LYS A 17 -28.27 -19.56 -50.45
N LEU A 18 -27.48 -19.38 -49.39
CA LEU A 18 -27.97 -19.12 -48.03
C LEU A 18 -28.77 -17.82 -47.96
N ARG A 19 -28.28 -16.73 -48.57
CA ARG A 19 -29.02 -15.45 -48.65
C ARG A 19 -30.34 -15.57 -49.40
N LYS A 20 -30.41 -16.40 -50.45
CA LYS A 20 -31.65 -16.63 -51.20
C LYS A 20 -32.66 -17.47 -50.40
N MET A 21 -32.20 -18.47 -49.65
CA MET A 21 -33.06 -19.25 -48.74
C MET A 21 -33.60 -18.39 -47.58
N LEU A 22 -32.77 -17.54 -46.99
CA LEU A 22 -33.18 -16.65 -45.89
C LEU A 22 -34.26 -15.63 -46.28
N LYS A 23 -34.33 -15.23 -47.56
CA LYS A 23 -35.37 -14.31 -48.07
C LYS A 23 -36.76 -14.94 -48.23
N ILE A 24 -36.85 -16.28 -48.26
CA ILE A 24 -38.11 -17.02 -48.46
C ILE A 24 -38.78 -17.36 -47.12
N LEU A 25 -38.03 -17.24 -46.01
CA LEU A 25 -38.51 -17.56 -44.68
C LEU A 25 -39.29 -16.38 -44.08
N THR A 26 -40.48 -16.66 -43.56
CA THR A 26 -41.26 -15.69 -42.78
C THR A 26 -40.52 -15.33 -41.48
N LYS A 27 -40.83 -14.17 -40.89
CA LYS A 27 -40.17 -13.66 -39.67
C LYS A 27 -40.19 -14.67 -38.51
N ASN A 28 -41.24 -15.50 -38.42
CA ASN A 28 -41.35 -16.57 -37.43
C ASN A 28 -40.39 -17.73 -37.72
N ASN A 29 -40.19 -18.11 -38.97
CA ASN A 29 -39.28 -19.19 -39.35
C ASN A 29 -37.80 -18.78 -39.16
N LEU A 30 -37.47 -17.50 -39.33
CA LEU A 30 -36.14 -16.98 -38.98
C LEU A 30 -35.89 -17.04 -37.47
N ARG A 31 -36.90 -16.71 -36.65
CA ARG A 31 -36.80 -16.80 -35.18
C ARG A 31 -36.59 -18.24 -34.73
N ILE A 32 -37.32 -19.19 -35.28
CA ILE A 32 -37.16 -20.62 -34.95
C ILE A 32 -35.76 -21.10 -35.34
N LEU A 33 -35.28 -20.77 -36.54
CA LEU A 33 -33.93 -21.13 -36.98
C LEU A 33 -32.85 -20.53 -36.08
N PHE A 34 -33.02 -19.28 -35.65
CA PHE A 34 -32.09 -18.60 -34.76
C PHE A 34 -32.08 -19.25 -33.36
N ILE A 35 -33.27 -19.55 -32.81
CA ILE A 35 -33.40 -20.27 -31.53
C ILE A 35 -32.75 -21.65 -31.63
N SER A 36 -32.96 -22.40 -32.71
CA SER A 36 -32.35 -23.72 -32.90
C SER A 36 -30.82 -23.65 -33.01
N ILE A 37 -30.26 -22.64 -33.67
CA ILE A 37 -28.81 -22.44 -33.76
C ILE A 37 -28.21 -22.04 -32.41
N VAL A 38 -28.88 -21.14 -31.66
CA VAL A 38 -28.46 -20.75 -30.31
C VAL A 38 -28.53 -21.94 -29.36
N SER A 39 -29.61 -22.73 -29.40
CA SER A 39 -29.73 -23.96 -28.61
C SER A 39 -28.68 -25.00 -29.01
N PHE A 40 -28.37 -25.15 -30.29
CA PHE A 40 -27.33 -26.07 -30.76
C PHE A 40 -25.93 -25.63 -30.30
N LEU A 41 -25.61 -24.34 -30.40
CA LEU A 41 -24.37 -23.76 -29.89
C LEU A 41 -24.26 -23.88 -28.36
N PHE A 42 -25.38 -23.70 -27.64
CA PHE A 42 -25.44 -23.89 -26.20
C PHE A 42 -25.22 -25.37 -25.83
N THR A 43 -25.85 -26.31 -26.53
CA THR A 43 -25.61 -27.75 -26.32
C THR A 43 -24.21 -28.18 -26.72
N CYS A 44 -23.61 -27.59 -27.75
CA CYS A 44 -22.22 -27.87 -28.13
C CYS A 44 -21.23 -27.31 -27.09
N ASN A 45 -21.46 -26.11 -26.54
CA ASN A 45 -20.66 -25.61 -25.41
C ASN A 45 -20.82 -26.50 -24.16
N CYS A 46 -22.02 -27.02 -23.89
CA CYS A 46 -22.24 -27.96 -22.79
C CYS A 46 -21.61 -29.35 -23.03
N LEU A 47 -21.49 -29.81 -24.29
CA LEU A 47 -20.88 -31.11 -24.62
C LEU A 47 -19.33 -31.07 -24.66
N PHE A 48 -18.72 -29.89 -24.80
CA PHE A 48 -17.27 -29.70 -24.74
C PHE A 48 -16.76 -29.14 -23.40
N ALA A 49 -17.65 -28.69 -22.51
CA ALA A 49 -17.32 -28.41 -21.11
C ALA A 49 -17.38 -29.69 -20.26
N LYS A 50 -16.53 -30.66 -20.60
CA LYS A 50 -16.05 -31.64 -19.63
C LYS A 50 -14.62 -31.21 -19.29
N GLU A 51 -14.52 -30.06 -18.64
CA GLU A 51 -13.39 -29.85 -17.76
C GLU A 51 -13.56 -30.86 -16.63
N ASP A 52 -12.51 -31.62 -16.35
CA ASP A 52 -12.42 -32.42 -15.16
C ASP A 52 -12.49 -31.45 -13.97
N PHE A 53 -13.70 -31.16 -13.50
CA PHE A 53 -13.91 -30.58 -12.17
C PHE A 53 -13.29 -31.58 -11.21
N LYS A 54 -12.03 -31.33 -10.81
CA LYS A 54 -11.52 -31.91 -9.57
C LYS A 54 -12.56 -31.53 -8.52
N ASP A 55 -13.13 -32.52 -7.84
CA ASP A 55 -13.91 -32.28 -6.63
C ASP A 55 -13.00 -31.51 -5.67
N VAL A 56 -13.15 -30.18 -5.63
CA VAL A 56 -12.42 -29.31 -4.71
C VAL A 56 -12.92 -29.71 -3.31
N PRO A 57 -12.04 -30.20 -2.41
CA PRO A 57 -12.48 -30.61 -1.09
C PRO A 57 -13.02 -29.40 -0.33
N VAL A 58 -14.33 -29.30 -0.20
CA VAL A 58 -14.97 -28.29 0.65
C VAL A 58 -14.84 -28.76 2.10
N TYR A 59 -14.00 -28.07 2.86
CA TYR A 59 -13.81 -28.36 4.28
C TYR A 59 -15.04 -28.03 5.11
N LYS A 60 -15.24 -28.80 6.17
CA LYS A 60 -16.27 -28.61 7.19
C LYS A 60 -15.62 -28.40 8.55
N VAL A 61 -16.36 -27.74 9.45
CA VAL A 61 -15.94 -27.62 10.84
C VAL A 61 -15.67 -29.00 11.43
N GLY A 62 -14.50 -29.18 12.05
CA GLY A 62 -14.00 -30.44 12.59
C GLY A 62 -13.06 -31.21 11.66
N ASP A 63 -12.97 -30.87 10.37
CA ASP A 63 -12.02 -31.50 9.47
C ASP A 63 -10.59 -31.17 9.89
N LYS A 64 -9.72 -32.19 9.88
CA LYS A 64 -8.32 -32.07 10.26
C LYS A 64 -7.44 -32.05 9.02
N GLN A 65 -6.41 -31.20 9.03
CA GLN A 65 -5.43 -31.11 7.98
C GLN A 65 -4.04 -30.83 8.54
N LYS A 66 -3.02 -31.35 7.84
CA LYS A 66 -1.63 -30.93 8.02
C LYS A 66 -1.27 -29.87 6.99
N PHE A 67 -0.55 -28.86 7.45
CA PHE A 67 -0.05 -27.77 6.63
C PHE A 67 1.47 -27.70 6.73
N TRP A 68 2.14 -27.43 5.61
CA TRP A 68 3.49 -26.91 5.65
C TRP A 68 3.47 -25.46 6.15
N THR A 69 4.43 -25.11 6.99
CA THR A 69 4.59 -23.80 7.62
C THR A 69 6.09 -23.53 7.85
N TRP A 70 6.43 -22.39 8.44
CA TRP A 70 7.79 -22.09 8.85
C TRP A 70 7.97 -22.13 10.37
N ASN A 71 9.07 -22.75 10.81
CA ASN A 71 9.60 -22.56 12.16
C ASN A 71 10.36 -21.24 12.20
N LEU A 72 9.75 -20.22 12.81
CA LEU A 72 10.29 -18.86 12.89
C LEU A 72 11.27 -18.66 14.05
N THR A 73 11.48 -19.66 14.91
CA THR A 73 12.45 -19.61 16.02
C THR A 73 13.91 -19.73 15.54
N VAL A 74 14.14 -19.93 14.24
CA VAL A 74 15.44 -20.04 13.60
C VAL A 74 15.49 -19.21 12.31
N MET A 75 16.68 -18.73 11.92
CA MET A 75 16.88 -17.91 10.72
C MET A 75 18.05 -18.44 9.87
N PRO A 76 17.87 -18.70 8.55
CA PRO A 76 16.59 -18.61 7.82
C PRO A 76 15.55 -19.59 8.37
N PRO A 77 14.24 -19.30 8.24
CA PRO A 77 13.20 -20.19 8.75
C PRO A 77 13.29 -21.58 8.11
N GLU A 78 12.98 -22.61 8.89
CA GLU A 78 12.95 -24.00 8.44
C GLU A 78 11.52 -24.44 8.14
N ASP A 79 11.32 -25.26 7.10
CA ASP A 79 10.01 -25.83 6.81
C ASP A 79 9.58 -26.82 7.90
N SER A 80 8.34 -26.70 8.38
CA SER A 80 7.75 -27.58 9.39
C SER A 80 6.33 -27.98 9.01
N GLU A 81 5.82 -29.07 9.58
CA GLU A 81 4.42 -29.48 9.45
C GLU A 81 3.64 -29.11 10.71
N LEU A 82 2.47 -28.52 10.54
CA LEU A 82 1.54 -28.17 11.61
C LEU A 82 0.21 -28.90 11.39
N GLN A 83 -0.32 -29.54 12.43
CA GLN A 83 -1.65 -30.13 12.40
C GLN A 83 -2.68 -29.14 12.94
N ALA A 84 -3.71 -28.87 12.14
CA ALA A 84 -4.78 -27.95 12.49
C ALA A 84 -6.15 -28.54 12.17
N THR A 85 -7.18 -28.02 12.85
CA THR A 85 -8.58 -28.38 12.65
C THR A 85 -9.33 -27.17 12.11
N CYS A 86 -10.21 -27.36 11.12
CA CYS A 86 -11.12 -26.32 10.65
C CYS A 86 -12.11 -25.97 11.77
N ARG A 87 -12.03 -24.76 12.30
CA ARG A 87 -12.89 -24.25 13.38
C ARG A 87 -14.03 -23.38 12.88
N GLY A 88 -13.92 -22.85 11.66
CA GLY A 88 -14.98 -22.07 11.07
C GLY A 88 -14.91 -22.03 9.55
N VAL A 89 -16.08 -21.89 8.92
CA VAL A 89 -16.25 -21.78 7.47
C VAL A 89 -17.11 -20.56 7.18
N GLY A 90 -16.50 -19.59 6.51
CA GLY A 90 -17.14 -18.38 6.00
C GLY A 90 -17.55 -18.50 4.53
N GLU A 91 -17.99 -17.37 3.98
CA GLU A 91 -18.20 -17.20 2.55
C GLU A 91 -16.87 -17.19 1.79
N TYR A 92 -15.88 -16.43 2.29
CA TYR A 92 -14.57 -16.23 1.67
C TYR A 92 -13.41 -16.78 2.48
N VAL A 93 -13.66 -17.47 3.60
CA VAL A 93 -12.58 -17.93 4.49
C VAL A 93 -12.83 -19.32 5.09
N TYR A 94 -11.75 -20.09 5.24
CA TYR A 94 -11.67 -21.19 6.20
C TYR A 94 -10.75 -20.78 7.34
N VAL A 95 -11.20 -20.95 8.58
CA VAL A 95 -10.35 -20.68 9.75
C VAL A 95 -9.88 -22.01 10.33
N PHE A 96 -8.62 -22.33 10.11
CA PHE A 96 -7.92 -23.46 10.70
C PHE A 96 -7.13 -23.00 11.92
N VAL A 97 -7.24 -23.74 13.01
CA VAL A 97 -6.52 -23.46 14.25
C VAL A 97 -5.70 -24.67 14.61
N SER A 98 -4.43 -24.46 14.97
CA SER A 98 -3.58 -25.52 15.52
C SER A 98 -4.29 -26.19 16.71
N ASP A 99 -4.22 -27.51 16.76
CA ASP A 99 -4.82 -28.28 17.85
C ASP A 99 -4.21 -27.92 19.23
N GLU A 100 -3.01 -27.31 19.25
CA GLU A 100 -2.28 -26.93 20.48
C GLU A 100 -2.80 -25.65 21.13
N VAL A 101 -3.37 -24.72 20.35
CA VAL A 101 -3.80 -23.39 20.83
C VAL A 101 -5.33 -23.26 20.93
N TRP A 102 -6.07 -24.25 20.42
CA TRP A 102 -7.53 -24.30 20.51
C TRP A 102 -8.00 -24.52 21.95
N GLU A 103 -8.94 -23.68 22.42
CA GLU A 103 -9.41 -23.65 23.81
C GLU A 103 -8.33 -23.32 24.85
N VAL A 104 -7.19 -22.79 24.38
CA VAL A 104 -6.09 -22.27 25.21
C VAL A 104 -5.97 -20.76 24.99
N ASP A 105 -5.63 -20.37 23.76
CA ASP A 105 -5.47 -18.97 23.35
C ASP A 105 -6.56 -18.54 22.37
N VAL A 106 -7.03 -19.49 21.54
CA VAL A 106 -8.04 -19.26 20.50
C VAL A 106 -9.35 -19.95 20.89
N PHE A 107 -10.45 -19.20 20.89
CA PHE A 107 -11.78 -19.70 21.26
C PHE A 107 -12.81 -19.49 20.14
N GLU A 108 -13.96 -20.15 20.24
CA GLU A 108 -15.05 -20.07 19.26
C GLU A 108 -15.49 -18.62 18.97
N ARG A 109 -15.57 -17.77 20.00
CA ARG A 109 -15.90 -16.34 19.86
C ARG A 109 -14.95 -15.60 18.92
N ASP A 110 -13.67 -15.99 18.90
CA ASP A 110 -12.65 -15.36 18.08
C ASP A 110 -12.88 -15.73 16.61
N ILE A 111 -13.18 -17.00 16.35
CA ILE A 111 -13.53 -17.52 15.02
C ILE A 111 -14.77 -16.82 14.47
N GLU A 112 -15.82 -16.65 15.28
CA GLU A 112 -17.03 -15.93 14.89
C GLU A 112 -16.74 -14.47 14.52
N LYS A 113 -15.93 -13.77 15.34
CA LYS A 113 -15.55 -12.37 15.09
C LYS A 113 -14.70 -12.24 13.83
N ILE A 114 -13.70 -13.11 13.64
CA ILE A 114 -12.83 -13.13 12.46
C ILE A 114 -13.66 -13.34 11.19
N ILE A 115 -14.49 -14.39 11.14
CA ILE A 115 -15.32 -14.69 9.96
C ILE A 115 -16.28 -13.54 9.66
N ARG A 116 -16.98 -13.02 10.69
CA ARG A 116 -17.88 -11.87 10.50
C ARG A 116 -17.15 -10.66 9.93
N THR A 117 -15.96 -10.38 10.44
CA THR A 117 -15.18 -9.21 10.05
C THR A 117 -14.66 -9.35 8.61
N PHE A 118 -14.14 -10.53 8.27
CA PHE A 118 -13.60 -10.78 6.94
C PHE A 118 -14.69 -10.82 5.87
N ASP A 119 -15.81 -11.49 6.15
CA ASP A 119 -16.87 -11.72 5.15
C ASP A 119 -17.94 -10.61 5.09
N ARG A 120 -18.26 -9.94 6.21
CA ARG A 120 -19.55 -9.21 6.31
C ARG A 120 -19.46 -7.74 6.65
N SER A 121 -18.61 -7.33 7.58
CA SER A 121 -18.62 -5.94 8.07
C SER A 121 -17.31 -5.53 8.71
N THR A 122 -16.92 -4.29 8.51
CA THR A 122 -15.76 -3.64 9.13
C THR A 122 -16.19 -2.52 10.09
N PRO A 123 -15.29 -1.99 10.94
CA PRO A 123 -15.59 -0.87 11.84
C PRO A 123 -16.06 0.40 11.11
N GLU A 124 -16.70 1.32 11.84
CA GLU A 124 -17.18 2.61 11.30
C GLU A 124 -16.08 3.49 10.69
N THR A 125 -14.84 3.26 11.11
CA THR A 125 -13.63 3.94 10.61
C THR A 125 -13.13 3.39 9.27
N SER A 126 -13.67 2.26 8.78
CA SER A 126 -13.38 1.74 7.45
C SER A 126 -13.93 2.65 6.35
N ILE A 127 -13.38 2.53 5.15
CA ILE A 127 -13.90 3.18 3.94
C ILE A 127 -15.31 2.70 3.58
N ASP A 128 -15.69 1.49 3.99
CA ASP A 128 -17.05 0.96 3.83
C ASP A 128 -17.37 -0.07 4.94
N LYS A 129 -17.93 0.43 6.04
CA LYS A 129 -18.32 -0.37 7.22
C LYS A 129 -19.33 -1.49 6.92
N ASP A 130 -20.10 -1.37 5.85
CA ASP A 130 -21.16 -2.32 5.50
C ASP A 130 -20.63 -3.48 4.64
N LYS A 131 -19.31 -3.51 4.40
CA LYS A 131 -18.58 -4.57 3.70
C LYS A 131 -17.57 -5.26 4.62
N GLY A 132 -17.34 -6.55 4.37
CA GLY A 132 -16.24 -7.30 4.98
C GLY A 132 -14.88 -6.87 4.43
N MET A 133 -13.81 -7.21 5.15
CA MET A 133 -12.43 -6.95 4.69
C MET A 133 -12.16 -7.52 3.29
N TYR A 134 -12.72 -8.69 2.97
CA TYR A 134 -12.54 -9.31 1.66
C TYR A 134 -12.99 -8.37 0.53
N ASP A 135 -14.22 -7.85 0.63
CA ASP A 135 -14.78 -6.97 -0.40
C ASP A 135 -14.04 -5.62 -0.43
N VAL A 136 -13.76 -5.01 0.74
CA VAL A 136 -13.02 -3.73 0.83
C VAL A 136 -11.67 -3.82 0.11
N LEU A 137 -10.92 -4.89 0.36
CA LEU A 137 -9.56 -5.05 -0.16
C LEU A 137 -9.56 -5.55 -1.61
N THR A 138 -10.48 -6.43 -1.99
CA THR A 138 -10.54 -6.90 -3.39
C THR A 138 -11.08 -5.86 -4.36
N GLU A 139 -11.99 -5.01 -3.93
CA GLU A 139 -12.44 -3.85 -4.72
C GLU A 139 -11.35 -2.78 -4.85
N THR A 140 -10.48 -2.65 -3.85
CA THR A 140 -9.39 -1.65 -3.87
C THR A 140 -8.17 -2.13 -4.64
N PHE A 141 -7.67 -3.33 -4.34
CA PHE A 141 -6.38 -3.84 -4.82
C PHE A 141 -6.51 -4.88 -5.94
N GLY A 142 -7.68 -5.50 -6.09
CA GLY A 142 -7.93 -6.58 -7.03
C GLY A 142 -8.16 -7.93 -6.35
N ILE A 143 -8.48 -8.95 -7.14
CA ILE A 143 -8.81 -10.28 -6.64
C ILE A 143 -7.55 -11.09 -6.27
N PRO A 144 -7.56 -11.91 -5.20
CA PRO A 144 -6.44 -12.77 -4.83
C PRO A 144 -6.16 -13.84 -5.91
N PRO A 145 -5.00 -14.52 -5.87
CA PRO A 145 -4.79 -15.74 -6.64
C PRO A 145 -5.82 -16.83 -6.25
N ASP A 146 -5.88 -17.88 -7.07
CA ASP A 146 -6.80 -19.01 -6.88
C ASP A 146 -6.15 -20.28 -7.45
N VAL A 147 -5.19 -20.82 -6.71
CA VAL A 147 -4.33 -21.95 -7.10
C VAL A 147 -5.03 -23.30 -6.91
N ASP A 148 -5.99 -23.38 -5.99
CA ASP A 148 -6.74 -24.60 -5.69
C ASP A 148 -8.18 -24.63 -6.25
N ASN A 149 -8.60 -23.54 -6.91
CA ASN A 149 -9.95 -23.36 -7.45
C ASN A 149 -11.05 -23.36 -6.36
N ASP A 150 -10.70 -22.98 -5.13
CA ASP A 150 -11.61 -22.54 -4.06
C ASP A 150 -11.41 -21.04 -3.81
N ARG A 151 -12.49 -20.26 -3.88
CA ARG A 151 -12.44 -18.82 -3.62
C ARG A 151 -12.08 -18.45 -2.17
N ARG A 152 -12.05 -19.43 -1.26
CA ARG A 152 -11.83 -19.20 0.17
C ARG A 152 -10.36 -19.14 0.52
N ILE A 153 -10.01 -18.10 1.28
CA ILE A 153 -8.69 -17.93 1.87
C ILE A 153 -8.60 -18.78 3.14
N TYR A 154 -7.46 -19.41 3.38
CA TYR A 154 -7.21 -20.21 4.57
C TYR A 154 -6.49 -19.35 5.59
N PHE A 155 -7.09 -19.17 6.76
CA PHE A 155 -6.40 -18.59 7.91
C PHE A 155 -5.88 -19.75 8.75
N LEU A 156 -4.56 -19.80 8.94
CA LEU A 156 -3.92 -20.78 9.81
C LEU A 156 -3.41 -20.07 11.07
N ILE A 157 -4.17 -20.23 12.16
CA ILE A 157 -3.88 -19.62 13.46
C ILE A 157 -3.06 -20.60 14.30
N SER A 158 -1.89 -20.17 14.76
CA SER A 158 -0.96 -20.98 15.56
C SER A 158 0.02 -20.10 16.31
N GLN A 159 0.72 -20.65 17.30
CA GLN A 159 1.83 -19.94 17.93
C GLN A 159 2.99 -19.79 16.93
N LEU A 160 3.26 -18.56 16.48
CA LEU A 160 4.36 -18.26 15.56
C LEU A 160 5.70 -18.14 16.29
N GLY A 161 5.67 -17.70 17.55
CA GLY A 161 6.82 -17.58 18.43
C GLY A 161 7.68 -16.36 18.14
N GLU A 162 8.94 -16.42 18.58
CA GLU A 162 9.87 -15.29 18.49
C GLU A 162 11.27 -15.68 18.02
N TYR A 163 12.00 -14.70 17.45
CA TYR A 163 13.42 -14.83 17.14
C TYR A 163 14.23 -13.66 17.70
N ARG A 164 15.07 -13.93 18.70
CA ARG A 164 15.96 -12.95 19.33
C ARG A 164 15.25 -11.72 19.91
N GLY A 165 14.10 -11.91 20.58
CA GLY A 165 13.31 -10.83 21.16
C GLY A 165 12.36 -10.15 20.17
N HIS A 166 12.07 -10.80 19.04
CA HIS A 166 11.17 -10.28 18.01
C HIS A 166 10.07 -11.31 17.74
N ASP A 167 8.86 -10.97 18.15
CA ASP A 167 7.65 -11.74 17.90
C ASP A 167 7.20 -11.59 16.42
N PHE A 168 6.43 -12.57 15.95
CA PHE A 168 5.82 -12.56 14.62
C PHE A 168 4.30 -12.56 14.76
N ASP A 169 3.63 -11.57 14.19
CA ASP A 169 2.16 -11.44 14.31
C ASP A 169 1.42 -12.14 13.17
N GLY A 170 2.06 -12.25 12.01
CA GLY A 170 1.51 -12.90 10.83
C GLY A 170 2.49 -12.91 9.66
N TYR A 171 2.19 -13.71 8.65
CA TYR A 171 2.88 -13.68 7.35
C TYR A 171 2.09 -14.37 6.24
N PHE A 172 2.34 -13.92 5.02
CA PHE A 172 1.99 -14.63 3.79
C PHE A 172 3.20 -15.42 3.25
N ARG A 173 2.99 -16.69 2.91
CA ARG A 173 4.03 -17.55 2.30
C ARG A 173 3.77 -17.78 0.81
N PHE A 174 4.45 -17.01 -0.04
CA PHE A 174 4.33 -17.12 -1.51
C PHE A 174 4.63 -18.51 -2.09
N LEU A 175 5.34 -19.38 -1.36
CA LEU A 175 5.61 -20.76 -1.81
C LEU A 175 4.32 -21.57 -1.96
N ASP A 176 3.27 -21.23 -1.22
CA ASP A 176 1.98 -21.92 -1.30
C ASP A 176 1.19 -21.61 -2.58
N GLU A 177 1.58 -20.56 -3.29
CA GLU A 177 1.06 -20.17 -4.60
C GLU A 177 1.81 -20.87 -5.75
N LEU A 178 2.83 -21.67 -5.44
CA LEU A 178 3.71 -22.32 -6.40
C LEU A 178 3.68 -23.83 -6.26
N GLU A 179 4.04 -24.52 -7.34
CA GLU A 179 4.32 -25.95 -7.31
C GLU A 179 5.61 -26.22 -6.53
N GLY A 180 5.58 -27.14 -5.55
CA GLY A 180 6.76 -27.44 -4.73
C GLY A 180 6.53 -28.51 -3.66
N LYS A 181 7.63 -29.01 -3.08
CA LYS A 181 7.61 -30.08 -2.08
C LYS A 181 6.95 -29.68 -0.75
N HIS A 182 7.11 -28.43 -0.34
CA HIS A 182 6.57 -27.88 0.92
C HIS A 182 5.54 -26.76 0.64
N SER A 183 4.86 -26.86 -0.50
CA SER A 183 3.73 -26.01 -0.85
C SER A 183 2.43 -26.69 -0.44
N ASN A 184 1.53 -25.93 0.18
CA ASN A 184 0.17 -26.33 0.48
C ASN A 184 -0.77 -26.23 -0.72
N LYS A 185 -0.35 -25.50 -1.76
CA LYS A 185 -1.15 -25.19 -2.96
C LYS A 185 -2.50 -24.60 -2.57
N LYS A 186 -2.46 -23.53 -1.79
CA LYS A 186 -3.62 -22.85 -1.18
C LYS A 186 -3.24 -21.41 -0.87
N GLU A 187 -4.22 -20.53 -0.91
CA GLU A 187 -4.15 -19.16 -0.45
C GLU A 187 -4.18 -19.11 1.08
N ILE A 188 -3.01 -19.14 1.74
CA ILE A 188 -2.91 -19.21 3.21
C ILE A 188 -2.33 -17.91 3.79
N LEU A 189 -3.02 -17.39 4.81
CA LEU A 189 -2.48 -16.40 5.75
C LEU A 189 -2.13 -17.12 7.06
N TYR A 190 -0.89 -16.95 7.51
CA TYR A 190 -0.38 -17.49 8.77
C TYR A 190 -0.49 -16.40 9.83
N LEU A 191 -1.16 -16.68 10.95
CA LEU A 191 -1.53 -15.70 11.95
C LEU A 191 -1.14 -16.20 13.34
N ASP A 192 -0.63 -15.31 14.19
CA ASP A 192 -0.38 -15.65 15.59
C ASP A 192 -1.69 -15.87 16.37
N CYS A 193 -1.60 -16.62 17.46
CA CYS A 193 -2.73 -17.01 18.28
C CYS A 193 -2.98 -16.08 19.48
N GLU A 194 -2.07 -15.16 19.81
CA GLU A 194 -2.27 -14.20 20.89
C GLU A 194 -3.38 -13.20 20.50
N ASP A 195 -4.48 -13.16 21.26
CA ASP A 195 -5.61 -12.23 21.02
C ASP A 195 -6.07 -12.13 19.54
N PRO A 196 -6.37 -13.25 18.86
CA PRO A 196 -6.42 -13.36 17.40
C PRO A 196 -7.60 -12.61 16.75
N SER A 197 -8.53 -12.13 17.59
CA SER A 197 -9.70 -11.38 17.15
C SER A 197 -9.72 -9.93 17.67
N ASP A 198 -8.66 -9.46 18.33
CA ASP A 198 -8.54 -8.06 18.70
C ASP A 198 -8.33 -7.15 17.48
N ASP A 199 -8.45 -5.84 17.67
CA ASP A 199 -8.40 -4.91 16.56
C ASP A 199 -6.99 -4.86 15.92
N TYR A 200 -5.93 -5.20 16.67
CA TYR A 200 -4.57 -5.26 16.14
C TYR A 200 -4.42 -6.43 15.17
N HIS A 201 -4.76 -7.65 15.59
CA HIS A 201 -4.67 -8.85 14.77
C HIS A 201 -5.65 -8.82 13.59
N LEU A 202 -6.83 -8.24 13.75
CA LEU A 202 -7.72 -7.97 12.61
C LEU A 202 -7.08 -7.03 11.59
N GLY A 203 -6.29 -6.05 12.05
CA GLY A 203 -5.41 -5.25 11.18
C GLY A 203 -4.37 -6.12 10.45
N ILE A 204 -3.66 -7.00 11.17
CA ILE A 204 -2.68 -7.91 10.56
C ILE A 204 -3.31 -8.82 9.49
N ILE A 205 -4.55 -9.29 9.68
CA ILE A 205 -5.27 -10.03 8.62
C ILE A 205 -5.42 -9.19 7.35
N ALA A 206 -5.80 -7.91 7.48
CA ALA A 206 -5.90 -6.99 6.34
C ALA A 206 -4.53 -6.76 5.67
N HIS A 207 -3.47 -6.65 6.47
CA HIS A 207 -2.09 -6.50 6.03
C HIS A 207 -1.62 -7.71 5.19
N GLU A 208 -1.74 -8.92 5.74
CA GLU A 208 -1.31 -10.14 5.07
C GLU A 208 -2.18 -10.48 3.86
N PHE A 209 -3.49 -10.17 3.91
CA PHE A 209 -4.35 -10.35 2.75
C PHE A 209 -3.97 -9.41 1.60
N GLN A 210 -3.49 -8.20 1.90
CA GLN A 210 -2.94 -7.31 0.88
C GLN A 210 -1.72 -7.93 0.19
N HIS A 211 -0.79 -8.52 0.95
CA HIS A 211 0.37 -9.21 0.37
C HIS A 211 -0.05 -10.34 -0.58
N LEU A 212 -1.02 -11.17 -0.17
CA LEU A 212 -1.56 -12.23 -1.01
C LEU A 212 -2.16 -11.69 -2.32
N ILE A 213 -2.99 -10.63 -2.25
CA ILE A 213 -3.54 -9.99 -3.45
C ILE A 213 -2.40 -9.47 -4.34
N HIS A 214 -1.47 -8.72 -3.76
CA HIS A 214 -0.38 -8.07 -4.48
C HIS A 214 0.52 -9.07 -5.20
N TRP A 215 0.77 -10.25 -4.59
CA TRP A 215 1.55 -11.32 -5.20
C TRP A 215 1.06 -11.74 -6.58
N LYS A 216 -0.27 -11.78 -6.79
CA LYS A 216 -0.86 -12.10 -8.10
C LYS A 216 -0.49 -11.07 -9.17
N TYR A 217 -0.39 -9.80 -8.79
CA TYR A 217 -0.24 -8.69 -9.70
C TYR A 217 1.23 -8.30 -9.90
N ASP A 218 2.01 -8.02 -8.86
CA ASP A 218 3.45 -7.77 -9.01
C ASP A 218 4.28 -8.45 -7.91
N PRO A 219 4.70 -9.72 -8.13
CA PRO A 219 5.51 -10.45 -7.16
C PRO A 219 6.95 -9.90 -7.03
N ARG A 220 7.35 -8.91 -7.84
CA ARG A 220 8.71 -8.35 -7.86
C ARG A 220 8.78 -6.90 -7.38
N GLU A 221 7.70 -6.38 -6.82
CA GLU A 221 7.66 -5.03 -6.27
C GLU A 221 8.70 -4.85 -5.14
N THR A 222 9.24 -3.64 -5.05
CA THR A 222 10.09 -3.19 -3.97
C THR A 222 9.33 -3.20 -2.64
N LYS A 223 10.01 -3.70 -1.61
CA LYS A 223 9.39 -3.90 -0.29
C LYS A 223 8.68 -2.66 0.26
N TRP A 224 9.26 -1.46 0.17
CA TRP A 224 8.63 -0.26 0.75
C TRP A 224 7.27 0.07 0.11
N VAL A 225 7.06 -0.22 -1.18
CA VAL A 225 5.75 -0.08 -1.82
C VAL A 225 4.81 -1.15 -1.30
N GLY A 226 5.26 -2.42 -1.28
CA GLY A 226 4.50 -3.54 -0.74
C GLY A 226 4.01 -3.29 0.68
N GLU A 227 4.93 -3.00 1.61
CA GLU A 227 4.60 -2.72 3.01
C GLU A 227 3.72 -1.47 3.15
N SER A 228 3.94 -0.40 2.37
CA SER A 228 3.07 0.78 2.43
C SER A 228 1.63 0.48 2.01
N LEU A 229 1.44 -0.45 1.07
CA LEU A 229 0.12 -0.87 0.63
C LEU A 229 -0.54 -1.82 1.64
N SER A 230 0.23 -2.72 2.27
CA SER A 230 -0.26 -3.58 3.35
C SER A 230 -0.63 -2.79 4.61
N GLU A 231 0.20 -1.82 5.00
CA GLU A 231 -0.08 -0.92 6.13
C GLU A 231 -1.35 -0.09 5.89
N VAL A 232 -1.53 0.46 4.68
CA VAL A 232 -2.77 1.19 4.40
C VAL A 232 -3.99 0.28 4.30
N ALA A 233 -3.83 -1.01 3.95
CA ALA A 233 -4.94 -1.96 3.98
C ALA A 233 -5.60 -2.05 5.36
N MET A 234 -4.80 -1.96 6.44
CA MET A 234 -5.30 -1.87 7.82
C MET A 234 -6.21 -0.66 7.99
N ILE A 235 -5.76 0.52 7.53
CA ILE A 235 -6.53 1.77 7.59
C ILE A 235 -7.81 1.69 6.75
N LEU A 236 -7.75 1.13 5.54
CA LEU A 236 -8.91 0.97 4.68
C LEU A 236 -10.00 0.11 5.35
N CYS A 237 -9.58 -0.94 6.06
CA CYS A 237 -10.45 -1.80 6.84
C CYS A 237 -10.83 -1.22 8.21
N GLY A 238 -10.38 0.00 8.56
CA GLY A 238 -10.77 0.71 9.78
C GLY A 238 -9.89 0.43 11.01
N TYR A 239 -8.78 -0.28 10.86
CA TYR A 239 -7.87 -0.68 11.95
C TYR A 239 -6.65 0.23 12.04
N TYR A 240 -6.80 1.34 12.77
CA TYR A 240 -5.66 2.21 13.12
C TYR A 240 -5.14 1.89 14.53
N THR A 241 -4.36 0.82 14.64
CA THR A 241 -3.87 0.28 15.93
C THR A 241 -2.43 0.69 16.25
N ASP A 242 -1.67 1.10 15.22
CA ASP A 242 -0.23 1.36 15.28
C ASP A 242 0.18 2.78 15.71
N GLN A 243 -0.56 3.40 16.63
CA GLN A 243 -0.23 4.74 17.13
C GLN A 243 1.18 4.83 17.74
N LYS A 244 1.63 3.77 18.42
CA LYS A 244 2.99 3.69 18.98
C LYS A 244 4.06 3.70 17.88
N HIS A 245 3.79 3.09 16.72
CA HIS A 245 4.68 3.14 15.57
C HIS A 245 4.78 4.54 15.00
N VAL A 246 3.65 5.24 14.86
CA VAL A 246 3.63 6.64 14.43
C VAL A 246 4.45 7.53 15.38
N ILE A 247 4.28 7.39 16.70
CA ILE A 247 5.09 8.14 17.69
C ILE A 247 6.59 7.87 17.50
N LYS A 248 6.97 6.59 17.35
CA LYS A 248 8.38 6.20 17.17
C LYS A 248 8.98 6.79 15.88
N TYR A 249 8.23 6.80 14.77
CA TYR A 249 8.70 7.42 13.53
C TYR A 249 8.85 8.93 13.68
N LEU A 250 7.84 9.61 14.22
CA LEU A 250 7.89 11.07 14.41
C LEU A 250 9.01 11.47 15.37
N ASN A 251 9.32 10.65 16.38
CA ASN A 251 10.46 10.90 17.25
C ASN A 251 11.84 10.64 16.58
N ASN A 252 11.89 9.87 15.49
CA ASN A 252 13.10 9.55 14.74
C ASN A 252 12.85 9.56 13.22
N THR A 253 12.70 10.73 12.64
CA THR A 253 12.39 10.88 11.20
C THR A 253 13.60 10.68 10.29
N ASP A 254 14.77 10.34 10.85
CA ASP A 254 15.92 9.84 10.10
C ASP A 254 15.78 8.35 9.70
N SER A 255 14.70 7.70 10.13
CA SER A 255 14.24 6.42 9.59
C SER A 255 13.78 6.58 8.13
N PRO A 256 14.41 5.92 7.15
CA PRO A 256 14.12 6.14 5.73
C PRO A 256 12.85 5.42 5.28
N LEU A 257 12.02 6.08 4.45
CA LEU A 257 10.94 5.40 3.72
C LEU A 257 11.50 4.38 2.72
N ILE A 258 12.52 4.78 1.97
CA ILE A 258 13.19 3.94 0.98
C ILE A 258 14.61 3.66 1.48
N SER A 259 14.79 2.47 2.03
CA SER A 259 16.08 2.03 2.56
C SER A 259 17.00 1.50 1.46
N GLY A 260 18.29 1.86 1.53
CA GLY A 260 19.35 1.22 0.75
C GLY A 260 19.77 -0.15 1.30
N ARG A 261 19.08 -0.66 2.33
CA ARG A 261 19.30 -1.97 2.97
C ARG A 261 18.04 -2.83 2.79
N HIS A 262 18.13 -4.12 3.10
CA HIS A 262 17.00 -5.07 2.94
C HIS A 262 15.84 -4.87 3.94
N MET A 263 15.97 -3.93 4.88
CA MET A 263 14.97 -3.63 5.92
C MET A 263 14.10 -2.44 5.50
N VAL A 264 12.79 -2.57 5.71
CA VAL A 264 11.80 -1.50 5.55
C VAL A 264 11.44 -0.95 6.92
N ASP A 265 11.09 0.33 6.99
CA ASP A 265 10.48 0.93 8.17
C ASP A 265 8.96 0.96 8.01
N TYR A 266 8.30 -0.04 8.61
CA TYR A 266 6.83 -0.18 8.68
C TYR A 266 6.14 1.11 9.16
N ARG A 267 6.78 1.86 10.06
CA ARG A 267 6.24 3.09 10.65
C ARG A 267 6.20 4.22 9.62
N ALA A 268 7.23 4.31 8.79
CA ALA A 268 7.26 5.23 7.66
C ALA A 268 6.25 4.81 6.59
N CYS A 269 6.14 3.50 6.34
CA CYS A 269 5.23 2.91 5.35
C CYS A 269 3.76 3.14 5.72
N LEU A 270 3.39 3.03 7.00
CA LEU A 270 2.05 3.35 7.49
C LEU A 270 1.65 4.79 7.19
N LEU A 271 2.51 5.75 7.54
CA LEU A 271 2.25 7.17 7.27
C LEU A 271 2.22 7.46 5.77
N TRP A 272 3.16 6.90 5.00
CA TRP A 272 3.22 7.08 3.56
C TRP A 272 2.01 6.50 2.85
N GLY A 273 1.66 5.23 3.13
CA GLY A 273 0.51 4.53 2.59
C GLY A 273 -0.80 5.27 2.87
N THR A 274 -1.01 5.66 4.13
CA THR A 274 -2.17 6.48 4.52
C THR A 274 -2.23 7.80 3.76
N TYR A 275 -1.09 8.48 3.63
CA TYR A 275 -1.01 9.76 2.93
C TYR A 275 -1.32 9.64 1.43
N ILE A 276 -0.76 8.65 0.74
CA ILE A 276 -1.02 8.48 -0.71
C ILE A 276 -2.46 8.03 -0.96
N TYR A 277 -3.04 7.21 -0.07
CA TYR A 277 -4.46 6.88 -0.13
C TYR A 277 -5.31 8.15 -0.05
N GLU A 278 -5.04 9.02 0.92
CA GLU A 278 -5.88 10.21 1.11
C GLU A 278 -5.67 11.30 0.06
N ARG A 279 -4.47 11.37 -0.52
CA ARG A 279 -4.11 12.34 -1.56
C ARG A 279 -4.53 11.88 -2.96
N LEU A 280 -4.39 10.60 -3.28
CA LEU A 280 -4.53 10.07 -4.65
C LEU A 280 -5.73 9.12 -4.80
N GLY A 281 -6.31 8.64 -3.70
CA GLY A 281 -7.51 7.81 -3.66
C GLY A 281 -7.27 6.31 -3.86
N VAL A 282 -8.28 5.50 -3.55
CA VAL A 282 -8.24 4.02 -3.69
C VAL A 282 -7.93 3.57 -5.12
N ALA A 283 -8.40 4.31 -6.13
CA ALA A 283 -8.13 3.99 -7.53
C ALA A 283 -6.62 4.04 -7.85
N PHE A 284 -5.87 4.96 -7.23
CA PHE A 284 -4.43 5.01 -7.40
C PHE A 284 -3.76 3.79 -6.79
N LEU A 285 -4.17 3.36 -5.59
CA LEU A 285 -3.64 2.17 -4.93
C LEU A 285 -3.85 0.90 -5.79
N GLY A 286 -5.05 0.71 -6.33
CA GLY A 286 -5.36 -0.42 -7.21
C GLY A 286 -4.58 -0.42 -8.52
N ASN A 287 -4.34 0.76 -9.11
CA ASN A 287 -3.48 0.85 -10.30
C ASN A 287 -1.99 0.65 -9.95
N LEU A 288 -1.56 1.04 -8.76
CA LEU A 288 -0.18 0.83 -8.30
C LEU A 288 0.11 -0.66 -8.08
N VAL A 289 -0.79 -1.42 -7.46
CA VAL A 289 -0.67 -2.89 -7.31
C VAL A 289 -0.52 -3.61 -8.66
N GLN A 290 -1.12 -3.06 -9.72
CA GLN A 290 -1.11 -3.66 -11.06
C GLN A 290 0.08 -3.22 -11.94
N GLU A 291 0.79 -2.16 -11.54
CA GLU A 291 1.93 -1.63 -12.29
C GLU A 291 3.13 -2.57 -12.16
N LYS A 292 3.77 -2.90 -13.30
CA LYS A 292 4.85 -3.91 -13.34
C LYS A 292 6.24 -3.32 -13.13
N ALA A 293 6.39 -2.01 -13.27
CA ALA A 293 7.62 -1.34 -12.87
C ALA A 293 7.60 -1.16 -11.35
N SER A 294 8.73 -1.43 -10.70
CA SER A 294 8.79 -1.38 -9.25
C SER A 294 9.29 -0.02 -8.73
N GLY A 295 8.95 0.28 -7.48
CA GLY A 295 9.42 1.42 -6.70
C GLY A 295 8.98 2.75 -7.30
N ILE A 296 9.87 3.74 -7.26
CA ILE A 296 9.58 5.10 -7.74
C ILE A 296 9.15 5.11 -9.22
N LYS A 297 9.73 4.22 -10.04
CA LYS A 297 9.36 4.11 -11.45
C LYS A 297 7.92 3.63 -11.60
N GLY A 298 7.51 2.62 -10.84
CA GLY A 298 6.13 2.15 -10.78
C GLY A 298 5.18 3.27 -10.37
N PHE A 299 5.47 3.89 -9.24
CA PHE A 299 4.69 5.01 -8.73
C PHE A 299 4.51 6.13 -9.78
N GLN A 300 5.59 6.53 -10.46
CA GLN A 300 5.52 7.57 -11.50
C GLN A 300 4.75 7.10 -12.74
N ASN A 301 4.89 5.84 -13.15
CA ASN A 301 4.10 5.27 -14.24
C ASN A 301 2.60 5.31 -13.91
N THR A 302 2.21 4.97 -12.68
CA THR A 302 0.82 5.02 -12.21
C THR A 302 0.27 6.45 -12.22
N LEU A 303 1.03 7.44 -11.76
CA LEU A 303 0.63 8.86 -11.87
C LEU A 303 0.36 9.25 -13.33
N ASN A 304 1.29 8.88 -14.23
CA ASN A 304 1.20 9.21 -15.64
C ASN A 304 0.01 8.52 -16.33
N SER A 305 -0.24 7.23 -16.02
CA SER A 305 -1.34 6.46 -16.61
C SER A 305 -2.71 6.96 -16.18
N MET A 306 -2.80 7.52 -14.98
CA MET A 306 -4.00 8.16 -14.44
C MET A 306 -4.12 9.65 -14.80
N HIS A 307 -3.20 10.19 -15.61
CA HIS A 307 -3.15 11.61 -15.98
C HIS A 307 -3.10 12.57 -14.78
N ILE A 308 -2.44 12.16 -13.69
CA ILE A 308 -2.23 13.00 -12.52
C ILE A 308 -1.04 13.91 -12.80
N GLU A 309 -1.29 15.23 -12.86
CA GLU A 309 -0.27 16.26 -13.11
C GLU A 309 0.59 16.52 -11.85
N ASP A 310 1.31 15.51 -11.39
CA ASP A 310 2.28 15.61 -10.30
C ASP A 310 3.41 14.57 -10.49
N ASN A 311 4.41 14.56 -9.61
CA ASN A 311 5.47 13.57 -9.62
C ASN A 311 5.78 13.04 -8.21
N PHE A 312 6.46 11.90 -8.15
CA PHE A 312 6.81 11.26 -6.89
C PHE A 312 7.56 12.20 -5.93
N LEU A 313 8.53 13.00 -6.41
CA LEU A 313 9.36 13.86 -5.57
C LEU A 313 8.55 14.98 -4.90
N ASN A 314 7.61 15.57 -5.64
CA ASN A 314 6.70 16.57 -5.12
C ASN A 314 5.77 15.98 -4.04
N ILE A 315 5.15 14.83 -4.33
CA ILE A 315 4.25 14.13 -3.40
C ILE A 315 5.00 13.73 -2.14
N PHE A 316 6.21 13.18 -2.30
CA PHE A 316 7.12 12.85 -1.21
C PHE A 316 7.47 14.08 -0.37
N GLY A 317 7.90 15.17 -0.99
CA GLY A 317 8.22 16.38 -0.24
C GLY A 317 7.02 16.98 0.50
N ASP A 318 5.83 16.93 -0.10
CA ASP A 318 4.60 17.39 0.55
C ASP A 318 4.18 16.47 1.71
N TRP A 319 4.46 15.17 1.63
CA TRP A 319 4.26 14.23 2.74
C TRP A 319 5.13 14.59 3.94
N LEU A 320 6.40 14.95 3.71
CA LEU A 320 7.28 15.44 4.78
C LEU A 320 6.70 16.70 5.44
N VAL A 321 6.14 17.62 4.65
CA VAL A 321 5.45 18.78 5.20
C VAL A 321 4.22 18.35 6.00
N ALA A 322 3.39 17.46 5.47
CA ALA A 322 2.19 16.95 6.14
C ALA A 322 2.50 16.36 7.52
N ASN A 323 3.58 15.58 7.64
CA ASN A 323 4.04 15.02 8.91
C ASN A 323 4.37 16.10 9.94
N TYR A 324 4.88 17.25 9.51
CA TYR A 324 5.19 18.38 10.40
C TYR A 324 3.96 19.21 10.77
N VAL A 325 3.16 19.62 9.77
CA VAL A 325 2.10 20.62 9.98
C VAL A 325 0.78 20.04 10.49
N SER A 326 0.54 18.73 10.36
CA SER A 326 -0.72 18.06 10.75
C SER A 326 -1.09 18.22 12.24
N SER A 327 -0.16 18.67 13.08
CA SER A 327 -0.41 19.00 14.50
C SER A 327 -1.21 20.30 14.74
N ASN A 328 -1.36 21.16 13.73
CA ASN A 328 -2.21 22.36 13.76
C ASN A 328 -3.24 22.20 12.65
N PRO A 329 -4.53 22.57 12.81
CA PRO A 329 -5.52 22.28 11.78
C PRO A 329 -5.08 22.90 10.46
N VAL A 330 -4.85 22.10 9.41
CA VAL A 330 -4.37 22.59 8.10
C VAL A 330 -5.53 22.61 7.11
N LYS A 331 -5.74 23.74 6.42
CA LYS A 331 -6.79 23.90 5.40
C LYS A 331 -6.45 23.16 4.10
N GLU A 332 -5.17 23.15 3.72
CA GLU A 332 -4.72 22.50 2.50
C GLU A 332 -4.73 20.97 2.65
N ARG A 333 -5.61 20.31 1.89
CA ARG A 333 -5.79 18.85 1.94
C ARG A 333 -4.52 18.04 1.68
N LYS A 334 -3.58 18.58 0.89
CA LYS A 334 -2.31 17.91 0.59
C LYS A 334 -1.32 17.88 1.76
N PHE A 335 -1.59 18.60 2.85
CA PHE A 335 -0.74 18.65 4.03
C PHE A 335 -1.46 18.15 5.30
N SER A 336 -2.51 17.35 5.14
CA SER A 336 -3.35 16.88 6.25
C SER A 336 -3.61 15.37 6.16
N TYR A 337 -3.76 14.74 7.32
CA TYR A 337 -4.34 13.40 7.45
C TYR A 337 -5.81 13.49 7.88
N ARG A 338 -6.67 12.60 7.38
CA ARG A 338 -8.11 12.55 7.69
C ARG A 338 -8.50 11.30 8.47
N SER A 339 -7.93 10.17 8.10
CA SER A 339 -8.21 8.83 8.65
C SER A 339 -7.46 8.60 9.96
N ILE A 340 -6.34 9.32 10.15
CA ILE A 340 -5.53 9.26 11.36
C ILE A 340 -5.27 10.66 11.91
N SER A 341 -5.14 10.75 13.23
CA SER A 341 -4.62 11.93 13.92
C SER A 341 -3.19 11.66 14.35
N LEU A 342 -2.25 12.54 14.00
CA LEU A 342 -0.86 12.37 14.44
C LEU A 342 -0.76 12.65 15.94
N PRO A 343 -0.23 11.71 16.76
CA PRO A 343 -0.21 11.82 18.21
C PRO A 343 0.84 12.82 18.73
N THR A 344 1.80 13.23 17.90
CA THR A 344 2.86 14.17 18.25
C THR A 344 3.35 14.91 17.00
N THR A 345 4.11 16.00 17.19
CA THR A 345 4.94 16.58 16.12
C THR A 345 6.22 15.79 15.94
N PRO A 346 6.82 15.78 14.74
CA PRO A 346 8.12 15.16 14.54
C PRO A 346 9.21 15.89 15.32
N THR A 347 10.30 15.17 15.62
CA THR A 347 11.50 15.73 16.26
C THR A 347 12.05 16.86 15.41
N ILE A 348 12.33 17.99 16.06
CA ILE A 348 12.87 19.19 15.42
C ILE A 348 14.22 19.54 16.03
N LYS A 349 15.15 20.04 15.20
CA LYS A 349 16.31 20.79 15.67
C LYS A 349 15.94 22.27 15.72
N HIS A 350 15.75 22.80 16.92
CA HIS A 350 15.26 24.16 17.13
C HIS A 350 16.41 25.14 17.47
N PHE A 351 16.54 26.19 16.66
CA PHE A 351 17.49 27.28 16.84
C PHE A 351 16.80 28.50 17.45
N PHE A 352 17.12 28.81 18.71
CA PHE A 352 16.49 29.89 19.47
C PHE A 352 17.08 31.28 19.20
N SER A 353 18.28 31.35 18.60
CA SER A 353 18.99 32.59 18.32
C SER A 353 19.70 32.54 16.97
N LEU A 354 19.84 33.71 16.35
CA LEU A 354 20.54 33.91 15.08
C LEU A 354 21.66 34.96 15.27
N PRO A 355 22.78 34.89 14.55
CA PRO A 355 23.09 33.91 13.50
C PRO A 355 23.44 32.52 14.06
N VAL A 356 23.30 31.50 13.22
CA VAL A 356 23.70 30.11 13.52
C VAL A 356 24.47 29.52 12.34
N SER A 357 25.40 28.61 12.63
CA SER A 357 26.12 27.82 11.63
C SER A 357 26.31 26.41 12.15
N GLU A 358 25.80 25.42 11.42
CA GLU A 358 25.67 24.05 11.88
C GLU A 358 25.92 23.05 10.77
N THR A 359 26.24 21.82 11.16
CA THR A 359 26.27 20.66 10.27
C THR A 359 25.15 19.70 10.64
N GLY A 360 24.62 19.00 9.65
CA GLY A 360 23.63 17.95 9.81
C GLY A 360 23.95 16.76 8.92
N THR A 361 23.26 15.65 9.19
CA THR A 361 23.31 14.46 8.35
C THR A 361 21.92 13.88 8.27
N VAL A 362 21.48 13.49 7.08
CA VAL A 362 20.15 12.89 6.88
C VAL A 362 20.27 11.62 6.03
N SER A 363 19.58 10.57 6.44
CA SER A 363 19.46 9.32 5.71
C SER A 363 18.66 9.50 4.42
N GLY A 364 18.93 8.65 3.44
CA GLY A 364 18.23 8.70 2.15
C GLY A 364 16.72 8.47 2.31
N TYR A 365 15.89 9.33 1.74
CA TYR A 365 14.42 9.33 1.92
C TYR A 365 13.95 9.41 3.37
N ALA A 366 14.77 10.06 4.21
CA ALA A 366 14.44 10.47 5.57
C ALA A 366 14.48 12.01 5.66
N VAL A 367 14.20 12.59 6.83
CA VAL A 367 14.03 14.05 6.93
C VAL A 367 14.53 14.64 8.25
N ASP A 368 15.21 15.78 8.11
CA ASP A 368 15.53 16.72 9.18
C ASP A 368 14.58 17.92 9.15
N TYR A 369 14.02 18.28 10.31
CA TYR A 369 13.24 19.50 10.50
C TYR A 369 14.04 20.52 11.30
N LEU A 370 14.43 21.62 10.65
CA LEU A 370 15.23 22.69 11.25
C LEU A 370 14.35 23.92 11.51
N LYS A 371 13.98 24.15 12.77
CA LYS A 371 13.12 25.27 13.17
C LYS A 371 13.93 26.48 13.61
N PHE A 372 13.57 27.66 13.11
CA PHE A 372 14.22 28.92 13.48
C PHE A 372 13.27 29.83 14.28
N SER A 373 13.68 30.20 15.48
CA SER A 373 13.07 31.32 16.20
C SER A 373 13.58 32.64 15.64
N ILE A 374 12.67 33.49 15.21
CA ILE A 374 13.00 34.80 14.64
C ILE A 374 12.45 35.87 15.57
N ALA A 375 13.33 36.80 15.99
CA ALA A 375 12.90 37.95 16.76
C ALA A 375 11.86 38.73 15.95
N ARG A 376 10.78 39.21 16.61
CA ARG A 376 9.76 40.06 15.98
C ARG A 376 10.39 41.38 15.53
N ALA A 377 10.93 41.39 14.32
CA ALA A 377 11.59 42.53 13.71
C ALA A 377 10.85 42.86 12.41
N LYS A 378 10.58 44.15 12.19
CA LYS A 378 10.08 44.64 10.90
C LYS A 378 11.22 44.63 9.87
N ASP A 379 10.87 44.44 8.60
CA ASP A 379 11.75 44.65 7.46
C ASP A 379 13.04 43.80 7.52
N LYS A 380 12.88 42.54 7.93
CA LYS A 380 13.95 41.54 7.93
C LYS A 380 13.59 40.36 7.02
N LYS A 381 14.64 39.75 6.48
CA LYS A 381 14.61 38.46 5.81
C LYS A 381 15.59 37.48 6.46
N LEU A 382 15.26 36.20 6.43
CA LEU A 382 16.12 35.13 6.91
C LEU A 382 16.96 34.64 5.74
N ARG A 383 18.25 34.96 5.75
CA ARG A 383 19.20 34.44 4.77
C ARG A 383 19.72 33.09 5.23
N ILE A 384 19.55 32.07 4.41
CA ILE A 384 20.10 30.74 4.61
C ILE A 384 21.15 30.49 3.53
N ARG A 385 22.36 30.13 3.96
CA ARG A 385 23.40 29.57 3.10
C ARG A 385 23.46 28.07 3.34
N PHE A 386 23.14 27.27 2.33
CA PHE A 386 23.16 25.81 2.39
C PHE A 386 24.34 25.27 1.59
N GLU A 387 25.03 24.28 2.13
CA GLU A 387 26.22 23.68 1.56
C GLU A 387 26.14 22.16 1.61
N CYS A 388 26.32 21.52 0.45
CA CYS A 388 26.28 20.07 0.28
C CYS A 388 27.18 19.63 -0.88
N GLU A 389 27.53 18.35 -0.93
CA GLU A 389 28.36 17.80 -2.00
C GLU A 389 27.62 17.69 -3.34
N CYS A 390 26.40 17.13 -3.31
CA CYS A 390 25.58 16.87 -4.49
C CYS A 390 24.22 17.58 -4.38
N PRO A 391 24.07 18.79 -4.94
CA PRO A 391 22.83 19.59 -4.88
C PRO A 391 21.56 18.85 -5.33
N ASP A 392 21.67 18.10 -6.44
CA ASP A 392 20.53 17.38 -7.05
C ASP A 392 19.98 16.25 -6.17
N ASP A 393 20.76 15.80 -5.17
CA ASP A 393 20.32 14.78 -4.24
C ASP A 393 19.42 15.36 -3.13
N PHE A 394 19.35 16.67 -2.95
CA PHE A 394 18.62 17.28 -1.83
C PHE A 394 17.24 17.77 -2.25
N LEU A 395 16.25 17.46 -1.41
CA LEU A 395 14.95 18.10 -1.41
C LEU A 395 14.92 19.05 -0.21
N ILE A 396 14.69 20.33 -0.49
CA ILE A 396 14.59 21.37 0.54
C ILE A 396 13.27 22.10 0.37
N LYS A 397 12.47 22.14 1.44
CA LYS A 397 11.27 22.96 1.51
C LYS A 397 11.37 23.93 2.69
N VAL A 398 10.92 25.17 2.47
CA VAL A 398 10.72 26.15 3.55
C VAL A 398 9.24 26.17 3.88
N VAL A 399 8.91 25.83 5.12
CA VAL A 399 7.56 25.94 5.67
C VAL A 399 7.48 27.19 6.53
N LYS A 400 6.57 28.09 6.17
CA LYS A 400 6.28 29.33 6.90
C LYS A 400 4.85 29.31 7.41
N ILE A 401 4.69 29.43 8.73
CA ILE A 401 3.39 29.50 9.40
C ILE A 401 3.22 30.92 9.93
N ASN A 402 2.10 31.57 9.59
CA ASN A 402 1.81 32.93 10.04
C ASN A 402 0.99 32.93 11.35
N ASN A 403 1.08 34.01 12.12
CA ASN A 403 0.32 34.18 13.37
C ASN A 403 -1.19 34.25 13.14
N ASP A 404 -1.61 34.94 12.07
CA ASP A 404 -3.04 35.20 11.79
C ASP A 404 -3.76 34.03 11.11
N ASP A 405 -3.03 33.13 10.46
CA ASP A 405 -3.59 31.93 9.85
C ASP A 405 -2.65 30.71 10.02
N PRO A 406 -2.55 30.14 11.25
CA PRO A 406 -1.73 28.96 11.50
C PRO A 406 -2.17 27.74 10.68
N SER A 407 -3.39 27.76 10.14
CA SER A 407 -3.96 26.69 9.34
C SER A 407 -3.55 26.69 7.87
N ASN A 408 -2.82 27.70 7.43
CA ASN A 408 -2.43 27.86 6.04
C ASN A 408 -0.90 28.02 5.92
N PRO A 409 -0.13 26.92 6.08
CA PRO A 409 1.31 26.97 5.93
C PRO A 409 1.68 27.33 4.50
N ARG A 410 2.54 28.33 4.33
CA ARG A 410 3.15 28.64 3.03
C ARG A 410 4.38 27.76 2.86
N VAL A 411 4.44 27.04 1.75
CA VAL A 411 5.53 26.12 1.44
C VAL A 411 6.22 26.58 0.18
N GLU A 412 7.54 26.72 0.24
CA GLU A 412 8.40 27.09 -0.88
C GLU A 412 9.43 26.00 -1.14
N ASP A 413 9.57 25.59 -2.40
CA ASP A 413 10.56 24.62 -2.83
C ASP A 413 11.88 25.32 -3.16
N ILE A 414 12.97 24.89 -2.52
CA ILE A 414 14.30 25.46 -2.75
C ILE A 414 15.08 24.55 -3.69
N LYS A 415 15.41 25.08 -4.88
CA LYS A 415 16.28 24.40 -5.84
C LYS A 415 17.73 24.80 -5.60
N LEU A 416 18.57 23.83 -5.28
CA LEU A 416 20.01 24.03 -5.16
C LEU A 416 20.65 23.93 -6.54
N GLY A 417 21.18 25.04 -7.08
CA GLY A 417 21.82 25.05 -8.39
C GLY A 417 23.32 24.74 -8.34
N LYS A 418 23.92 24.76 -7.15
CA LYS A 418 25.36 24.64 -6.90
C LYS A 418 25.61 24.10 -5.49
N PRO A 419 26.81 23.53 -5.23
CA PRO A 419 27.18 22.99 -3.92
C PRO A 419 27.03 23.96 -2.74
N ILE A 420 27.10 25.27 -2.99
CA ILE A 420 26.84 26.32 -2.01
C ILE A 420 25.76 27.23 -2.58
N GLU A 421 24.55 27.14 -2.04
CA GLU A 421 23.42 27.99 -2.43
C GLU A 421 23.09 28.98 -1.31
N THR A 422 22.58 30.15 -1.68
CA THR A 422 22.09 31.13 -0.71
C THR A 422 20.74 31.63 -1.16
N PHE A 423 19.75 31.52 -0.27
CA PHE A 423 18.38 31.94 -0.51
C PHE A 423 17.85 32.71 0.69
N ASP A 424 16.91 33.61 0.43
CA ASP A 424 16.32 34.49 1.42
C ASP A 424 14.85 34.13 1.61
N VAL A 425 14.45 33.86 2.86
CA VAL A 425 13.03 33.78 3.22
C VAL A 425 12.58 35.19 3.58
N SER A 426 11.68 35.74 2.78
CA SER A 426 11.23 37.14 2.90
C SER A 426 10.10 37.30 3.93
N ASN A 427 9.88 38.54 4.39
CA ASN A 427 8.82 38.88 5.35
C ASN A 427 8.88 38.00 6.62
N VAL A 428 10.05 37.92 7.25
CA VAL A 428 10.24 37.19 8.51
C VAL A 428 10.18 38.20 9.65
N GLY A 429 9.29 37.98 10.63
CA GLY A 429 9.05 39.00 11.65
C GLY A 429 7.65 38.95 12.24
N MET A 430 6.98 40.11 12.31
CA MET A 430 5.75 40.30 13.11
C MET A 430 4.67 39.25 12.85
N ASP A 431 4.43 38.91 11.58
CA ASP A 431 3.30 38.06 11.20
C ASP A 431 3.72 36.60 11.02
N CYS A 432 5.03 36.31 11.08
CA CYS A 432 5.58 34.96 10.91
C CYS A 432 5.72 34.29 12.28
N ARG A 433 4.93 33.26 12.52
CA ARG A 433 4.96 32.46 13.76
C ARG A 433 6.15 31.52 13.76
N GLU A 434 6.32 30.75 12.68
CA GLU A 434 7.31 29.67 12.59
C GLU A 434 7.92 29.62 11.19
N ILE A 435 9.23 29.36 11.14
CA ILE A 435 9.94 29.01 9.91
C ILE A 435 10.67 27.69 10.13
N VAL A 436 10.39 26.72 9.27
CA VAL A 436 11.03 25.41 9.29
C VAL A 436 11.64 25.12 7.94
N LEU A 437 12.91 24.71 7.94
CA LEU A 437 13.55 24.11 6.78
C LEU A 437 13.39 22.60 6.89
N VAL A 438 12.72 22.00 5.91
CA VAL A 438 12.56 20.56 5.75
C VAL A 438 13.65 20.11 4.80
N VAL A 439 14.59 19.31 5.30
CA VAL A 439 15.77 18.86 4.54
C VAL A 439 15.72 17.34 4.40
N SER A 440 15.69 16.86 3.17
CA SER A 440 15.66 15.43 2.83
C SER A 440 16.64 15.13 1.70
N VAL A 441 16.98 13.84 1.55
CA VAL A 441 17.85 13.34 0.48
C VAL A 441 17.07 12.38 -0.42
N LEU A 442 17.08 12.60 -1.73
CA LEU A 442 16.30 11.89 -2.76
C LEU A 442 17.04 10.68 -3.35
N LYS A 443 17.92 10.05 -2.58
CA LYS A 443 18.60 8.81 -2.98
C LYS A 443 18.71 7.85 -1.81
N PRO A 444 18.62 6.53 -2.03
CA PRO A 444 18.93 5.57 -0.98
C PRO A 444 20.43 5.69 -0.66
N ALA A 445 20.78 5.80 0.62
CA ALA A 445 22.16 5.96 1.05
C ALA A 445 22.52 4.93 2.12
N LYS A 446 23.70 4.29 2.00
CA LYS A 446 24.18 3.32 3.00
C LYS A 446 24.51 3.97 4.35
N LYS A 447 24.86 5.25 4.31
CA LYS A 447 25.16 6.13 5.43
C LYS A 447 24.40 7.46 5.23
N PRO A 448 24.03 8.15 6.32
CA PRO A 448 23.49 9.51 6.23
C PRO A 448 24.38 10.44 5.40
N VAL A 449 23.77 11.31 4.60
CA VAL A 449 24.44 12.30 3.76
C VAL A 449 24.59 13.59 4.52
N ALA A 450 25.81 14.13 4.56
CA ALA A 450 26.12 15.35 5.30
C ALA A 450 25.73 16.62 4.53
N TYR A 451 25.33 17.63 5.28
CA TYR A 451 25.17 19.00 4.81
C TYR A 451 25.63 19.99 5.88
N ARG A 452 25.87 21.23 5.47
CA ARG A 452 26.15 22.36 6.34
C ARG A 452 25.18 23.47 5.99
N PHE A 453 24.74 24.23 6.97
CA PHE A 453 24.02 25.46 6.69
C PHE A 453 24.40 26.56 7.69
N SER A 454 24.19 27.80 7.28
CA SER A 454 24.15 28.94 8.19
C SER A 454 22.90 29.76 7.94
N ALA A 455 22.36 30.35 9.00
CA ALA A 455 21.18 31.19 8.94
C ALA A 455 21.42 32.50 9.70
N SER A 456 20.97 33.62 9.12
CA SER A 456 21.15 34.96 9.70
C SER A 456 20.01 35.90 9.30
N LEU A 457 19.68 36.85 10.17
CA LEU A 457 18.72 37.92 9.84
C LEU A 457 19.45 39.08 9.18
N ILE A 458 18.93 39.52 8.04
CA ILE A 458 19.46 40.67 7.30
C ILE A 458 18.34 41.68 7.00
N PRO A 459 18.67 42.96 6.76
CA PRO A 459 17.68 43.94 6.31
C PRO A 459 16.99 43.51 5.01
N ASP A 460 15.67 43.73 4.95
CA ASP A 460 14.87 43.54 3.74
C ASP A 460 14.74 44.89 3.01
N VAL A 461 15.69 45.17 2.11
CA VAL A 461 15.84 46.48 1.46
C VAL A 461 14.79 46.71 0.36
N GLU A 462 14.05 45.67 -0.04
CA GLU A 462 13.00 45.71 -1.06
C GLU A 462 11.58 45.91 -0.48
N ALA A 463 11.43 45.98 0.85
CA ALA A 463 10.14 46.15 1.52
C ALA A 463 9.67 47.61 1.68
N ASN A 464 10.31 48.56 0.97
CA ASN A 464 9.94 49.99 0.96
C ASN A 464 9.07 50.38 -0.23
#